data_AF-A0A6B3ENI9-F1
#
_entry.id   AF-A0A6B3ENI9-F1
#
_cell.length_a   1.000
_cell.length_b   1.000
_cell.length_c   1.000
_cell.angle_alpha   90.00
_cell.angle_beta   90.00
_cell.angle_gamma   90.00
#
_symmetry.space_group_name_H-M   'P 1'
#
loop_
_entity.id
_entity.type
_entity.pdbx_description
1 polymer ?
#
loop_
_entity_poly.entity_id
_entity_poly.type
_entity_poly.pdbx_seq_one_letter_code
_entity_poly.pdbx_strand_id
1 'polypeptide(L)' 'RDAARAGALATVPLRARKGRASYLGERSIGHQDPGATSSALLFDALAETGDAAGGAE' A
#
# COMPACT_ATOMS: atom_id res chain seq x y z
N ARG A 1 1.83 -8.80 7.26
CA ARG A 1 2.75 -7.84 6.62
C ARG A 1 2.74 -8.00 5.10
N ASP A 2 3.03 -9.19 4.59
CA ASP A 2 3.23 -9.42 3.15
C ASP A 2 2.03 -9.08 2.25
N ALA A 3 0.80 -9.36 2.69
CA ALA A 3 -0.40 -9.10 1.89
C ALA A 3 -0.60 -7.60 1.58
N ALA A 4 -0.37 -6.70 2.54
CA ALA A 4 -0.54 -5.26 2.32
C ALA A 4 0.54 -4.71 1.37
N ARG A 5 1.79 -5.16 1.55
CA ARG A 5 2.90 -4.81 0.65
C ARG A 5 2.69 -5.36 -0.76
N ALA A 6 2.23 -6.60 -0.89
CA ALA A 6 1.87 -7.20 -2.17
C ALA A 6 0.72 -6.44 -2.84
N GLY A 7 -0.30 -6.02 -2.07
CA GLY A 7 -1.39 -5.18 -2.56
C GLY A 7 -0.91 -3.84 -3.10
N ALA A 8 0.01 -3.16 -2.40
CA ALA A 8 0.64 -1.93 -2.88
C ALA A 8 1.45 -2.15 -4.16
N LEU A 9 2.23 -3.24 -4.27
CA LEU A 9 2.97 -3.56 -5.50
C LEU A 9 2.03 -3.91 -6.68
N ALA A 10 0.91 -4.57 -6.39
CA ALA A 10 -0.09 -4.94 -7.37
C ALA A 10 -0.81 -3.74 -8.00
N THR A 11 -0.64 -2.52 -7.48
CA THR A 11 -1.20 -1.32 -8.13
C THR A 11 -0.40 -0.87 -9.34
N VAL A 12 0.88 -1.26 -9.47
CA VAL A 12 1.78 -0.82 -10.54
C VAL A 12 1.19 -1.04 -11.94
N PRO A 13 0.65 -2.22 -12.30
CA PRO A 13 0.07 -2.42 -13.64
C PRO A 13 -1.33 -1.79 -13.81
N LEU A 14 -1.92 -1.17 -12.79
CA LEU A 14 -3.29 -0.67 -12.85
C LEU A 14 -3.36 0.74 -13.45
N ARG A 15 -4.36 0.98 -14.29
CA ARG A 15 -4.76 2.34 -14.66
C ARG A 15 -5.59 2.97 -13.54
N ALA A 16 -5.14 4.13 -13.04
CA ALA A 16 -5.87 4.86 -12.02
C ALA A 16 -7.24 5.35 -12.54
N ARG A 17 -8.31 5.01 -11.79
CA ARG A 17 -9.69 5.46 -12.07
C ARG A 17 -10.21 6.50 -11.08
N LYS A 18 -9.51 6.72 -9.97
CA LYS A 18 -9.86 7.67 -8.90
C LYS A 18 -8.63 8.49 -8.48
N GLY A 19 -8.88 9.62 -7.80
CA GLY A 19 -7.83 10.50 -7.27
C GLY A 19 -7.11 11.33 -8.35
N ARG A 20 -6.04 12.02 -7.96
CA ARG A 20 -5.28 12.91 -8.88
C ARG A 20 -4.55 12.13 -9.98
N ALA A 21 -4.18 10.88 -9.72
CA ALA A 21 -3.53 10.02 -10.71
C ALA A 21 -4.45 9.67 -11.89
N SER A 22 -5.78 9.72 -11.73
CA SER A 22 -6.70 9.44 -12.84
C SER A 22 -6.62 10.49 -13.96
N TYR A 23 -6.14 11.70 -13.66
CA TYR A 23 -5.95 12.78 -14.65
C TYR A 23 -4.89 12.42 -15.69
N LEU A 24 -4.00 11.48 -15.39
CA LEU A 24 -2.91 11.05 -16.26
C LEU A 24 -3.32 9.95 -17.25
N GLY A 25 -4.50 9.34 -17.07
CA GLY A 25 -4.98 8.27 -17.94
C GLY A 25 -4.01 7.08 -17.98
N GLU A 26 -3.68 6.60 -19.19
CA GLU A 26 -2.73 5.49 -19.40
C GLU A 26 -1.34 5.76 -18.82
N ARG A 27 -0.94 7.04 -18.67
CA ARG A 27 0.36 7.40 -18.09
C ARG A 27 0.48 7.09 -16.60
N SER A 28 -0.64 6.74 -15.94
CA SER A 28 -0.61 6.27 -14.54
C SER A 28 -0.11 4.83 -14.41
N ILE A 29 -0.23 4.02 -15.47
CA ILE A 29 0.26 2.63 -15.48
C ILE A 29 1.78 2.62 -15.30
N GLY A 30 2.30 1.63 -14.58
CA GLY A 30 3.72 1.50 -14.26
C GLY A 30 4.13 2.24 -12.99
N HIS A 31 3.20 2.93 -12.31
CA HIS A 31 3.49 3.68 -11.09
C HIS A 31 2.73 3.06 -9.91
N GLN A 32 3.45 2.81 -8.82
CA GLN A 32 2.84 2.36 -7.56
C GLN A 32 1.97 3.49 -6.99
N ASP A 33 0.80 3.13 -6.44
CA ASP A 33 -0.09 4.09 -5.81
C ASP A 33 0.44 4.49 -4.42
N PRO A 34 0.71 5.78 -4.16
CA PRO A 34 1.26 6.22 -2.88
C PRO A 34 0.27 6.01 -1.71
N GLY A 35 -1.04 6.00 -1.97
CA GLY A 35 -2.07 5.71 -0.97
C GLY A 35 -1.97 4.27 -0.48
N ALA A 36 -1.93 3.31 -1.41
CA ALA A 36 -1.73 1.90 -1.11
C ALA A 36 -0.40 1.64 -0.36
N THR A 37 0.69 2.31 -0.75
CA THR A 37 1.97 2.22 -0.04
C THR A 37 1.85 2.74 1.40
N SER A 38 1.19 3.87 1.61
CA SER A 38 0.97 4.43 2.95
C SER A 38 0.14 3.49 3.82
N SER A 39 -0.91 2.88 3.25
CA SER A 39 -1.69 1.85 3.96
C SER A 39 -0.85 0.63 4.33
N ALA A 40 0.04 0.18 3.44
CA ALA A 40 0.95 -0.92 3.77
C ALA A 40 1.88 -0.59 4.95
N LEU A 41 2.41 0.64 5.01
CA LEU A 41 3.22 1.11 6.14
C LEU A 41 2.42 1.12 7.45
N LEU A 42 1.15 1.54 7.43
CA LEU A 42 0.28 1.51 8.60
C LEU A 42 0.06 0.08 9.12
N PHE A 43 -0.17 -0.88 8.22
CA PHE A 43 -0.31 -2.29 8.61
C PHE A 43 0.99 -2.89 9.13
N ASP A 44 2.13 -2.52 8.55
CA ASP A 44 3.45 -2.95 9.03
C ASP A 44 3.69 -2.44 10.48
N ALA A 45 3.41 -1.16 10.74
CA ALA A 45 3.53 -0.57 12.08
C ALA A 45 2.55 -1.19 13.10
N LEU A 46 1.31 -1.46 12.68
CA LEU A 46 0.30 -2.14 13.51
C LEU A 46 0.77 -3.54 13.91
N ALA A 47 1.28 -4.32 12.96
CA ALA A 47 1.79 -5.66 13.23
C ALA A 47 2.98 -5.61 14.20
N GLU A 48 3.92 -4.69 13.99
CA GLU A 48 5.07 -4.49 14.88
C GLU A 48 4.65 -4.12 16.31
N THR A 49 3.67 -3.24 16.44
CA THR A 49 3.16 -2.84 17.75
C THR A 49 2.44 -4.01 18.44
N GLY A 50 1.68 -4.81 17.69
CA GLY A 50 1.00 -6.00 18.21
C GLY A 50 1.95 -7.10 18.67
N ASP A 51 3.01 -7.36 17.89
CA ASP A 51 4.05 -8.33 18.22
C ASP A 51 4.81 -7.91 19.50
N ALA A 52 5.12 -6.61 19.65
CA ALA A 52 5.78 -6.07 20.84
C ALA A 52 4.90 -6.12 22.10
N ALA A 53 3.57 -5.96 21.95
CA ALA A 53 2.63 -6.06 23.06
C ALA A 53 2.41 -7.52 23.52
N GLY A 54 2.53 -8.50 22.61
CA GLY A 54 2.39 -9.93 22.93
C GLY A 54 3.63 -10.60 23.51
N GLY A 55 4.79 -9.94 23.49
CA GLY A 55 6.03 -10.42 24.11
C GLY A 55 6.25 -9.95 25.55
N ALA A 56 5.26 -9.26 26.13
CA ALA A 56 5.29 -8.73 27.50
C ALA A 56 4.49 -9.58 28.51
N GLU A 57 4.02 -10.77 28.12
CA GLU A 57 3.49 -11.80 29.03
C GLU A 57 4.56 -12.84 29.42
#